data_AF-A0A962C8P6-F1
#
_entry.id   AF-A0A962C8P6-F1
#
_cell.length_a   1.000
_cell.length_b   1.000
_cell.length_c   1.000
_cell.angle_alpha   90.00
_cell.angle_beta   90.00
_cell.angle_gamma   90.00
#
_symmetry.space_group_name_H-M   'P 1'
#
loop_
_entity.id
_entity.type
_entity.pdbx_description
1 polymer ?
#
loop_
_entity_poly.entity_id
_entity_poly.type
_entity_poly.pdbx_seq_one_letter_code
_entity_poly.pdbx_strand_id
1 'polypeptide(L)'
;LAPTRRSVPGHCNMTILPARHILIFISLVSLGIGLLQLAAFRAHFSLDSGGLDIWSFAYWILLAMWVDADSRGRHPVYRPYEFGWLVFVATPFYLIYYLIRTRGAPGVLWLLYFLALVALGGLLQWAALLLA
;
A
#
# COMPACT_ATOMS: atom_id res chain seq x y z
N LEU A 1 38.52 36.61 -4.25
CA LEU A 1 37.20 36.59 -4.93
C LEU A 1 36.56 35.22 -4.69
N ALA A 2 35.69 35.10 -3.69
CA ALA A 2 35.00 33.85 -3.35
C ALA A 2 33.61 33.83 -4.02
N PRO A 3 33.17 32.71 -4.64
CA PRO A 3 31.86 32.64 -5.26
C PRO A 3 30.78 32.43 -4.20
N THR A 4 29.81 33.33 -4.18
CA THR A 4 28.59 33.27 -3.38
C THR A 4 27.69 32.14 -3.90
N ARG A 5 27.52 31.06 -3.12
CA ARG A 5 26.47 30.06 -3.37
C ARG A 5 25.11 30.73 -3.17
N ARG A 6 24.38 30.96 -4.25
CA ARG A 6 22.94 31.26 -4.18
C ARG A 6 22.21 29.97 -3.79
N SER A 7 21.55 29.99 -2.63
CA SER A 7 20.52 29.03 -2.29
C SER A 7 19.35 29.20 -3.27
N VAL A 8 18.95 28.12 -3.93
CA VAL A 8 17.75 28.07 -4.77
C VAL A 8 16.58 27.75 -3.85
N PRO A 9 15.63 28.66 -3.58
CA PRO A 9 14.42 28.33 -2.84
C PRO A 9 13.38 27.83 -3.84
N GLY A 10 13.42 26.52 -4.12
CA GLY A 10 12.45 25.84 -4.97
C GLY A 10 11.59 24.86 -4.18
N HIS A 11 11.02 25.27 -3.05
CA HIS A 11 10.04 24.45 -2.33
C HIS A 11 8.67 24.63 -2.99
N CYS A 12 8.47 23.94 -4.11
CA CYS A 12 7.12 23.73 -4.64
C CYS A 12 6.39 22.83 -3.64
N ASN A 13 5.56 23.44 -2.79
CA ASN A 13 4.59 22.76 -1.94
C ASN A 13 3.48 22.14 -2.82
N MET A 14 3.86 21.15 -3.62
CA MET A 14 2.91 20.16 -4.10
C MET A 14 2.66 19.29 -2.87
N THR A 15 1.56 19.56 -2.16
CA THR A 15 1.13 18.85 -0.96
C THR A 15 0.88 17.39 -1.31
N ILE A 16 1.95 16.62 -1.38
CA ILE A 16 1.94 15.16 -1.47
C ILE A 16 1.17 14.69 -0.23
N LEU A 17 0.04 14.01 -0.45
CA LEU A 17 -0.75 13.39 0.61
C LEU A 17 0.19 12.65 1.57
N PRO A 18 0.15 12.92 2.88
CA PRO A 18 1.05 12.26 3.82
C PRO A 18 0.81 10.75 3.74
N ALA A 19 1.88 9.95 3.69
CA ALA A 19 1.80 8.49 3.57
C ALA A 19 0.83 7.86 4.60
N ARG A 20 0.70 8.46 5.79
CA ARG A 20 -0.26 8.06 6.81
C ARG A 20 -1.71 8.08 6.32
N HIS A 21 -2.13 9.09 5.56
CA HIS A 21 -3.51 9.19 5.06
C HIS A 21 -3.80 8.13 4.01
N ILE A 22 -2.84 7.86 3.12
CA ILE A 22 -2.96 6.79 2.12
C ILE A 22 -3.11 5.44 2.82
N LEU A 23 -2.35 5.19 3.88
CA LEU A 23 -2.46 3.96 4.65
C LEU A 23 -3.83 3.80 5.31
N ILE A 24 -4.33 4.85 5.97
CA ILE A 24 -5.67 4.85 6.58
C ILE A 24 -6.73 4.58 5.51
N PHE A 25 -6.63 5.23 4.36
CA PHE A 25 -7.55 5.05 3.26
C PHE A 25 -7.55 3.61 2.74
N ILE A 26 -6.38 3.03 2.44
CA ILE A 26 -6.26 1.62 2.04
C ILE A 26 -6.90 0.70 3.07
N SER A 27 -6.65 0.95 4.35
CA SER A 27 -7.18 0.14 5.45
C SER A 27 -8.71 0.15 5.50
N LEU A 28 -9.31 1.34 5.41
CA LEU A 28 -10.76 1.52 5.47
C LEU A 28 -11.44 0.88 4.27
N VAL A 29 -10.90 1.07 3.06
CA VAL A 29 -11.48 0.47 1.87
C VAL A 29 -11.33 -1.06 1.90
N SER A 30 -10.17 -1.59 2.32
CA SER A 30 -9.97 -3.03 2.49
C SER A 30 -10.95 -3.64 3.49
N LEU A 31 -11.19 -2.95 4.62
CA LEU A 31 -12.17 -3.36 5.61
C LEU A 31 -13.59 -3.37 5.05
N GLY A 32 -13.98 -2.32 4.32
CA GLY A 32 -15.28 -2.23 3.67
C GLY A 32 -15.52 -3.37 2.67
N ILE A 33 -14.55 -3.65 1.80
CA ILE A 33 -14.62 -4.76 0.84
C ILE A 33 -14.67 -6.11 1.56
N GLY A 34 -13.87 -6.30 2.62
CA GLY A 34 -13.88 -7.53 3.41
C GLY A 34 -15.24 -7.79 4.08
N LEU A 35 -15.87 -6.75 4.64
CA LEU A 35 -17.21 -6.85 5.21
C LEU A 35 -18.29 -7.14 4.16
N LEU A 36 -18.21 -6.49 2.98
CA LEU A 36 -19.09 -6.78 1.85
C LEU A 36 -18.96 -8.24 1.41
N GLN A 37 -17.74 -8.76 1.34
CA GLN A 37 -17.46 -10.15 0.97
C GLN A 37 -17.97 -11.15 1.99
N LEU A 38 -17.87 -10.84 3.29
CA LEU A 38 -18.45 -11.65 4.35
C LEU A 38 -19.99 -11.64 4.31
N ALA A 39 -20.60 -10.47 4.10
CA ALA A 39 -22.06 -10.34 4.00
C ALA A 39 -22.62 -11.10 2.79
N ALA A 40 -21.98 -10.99 1.64
CA ALA A 40 -22.32 -11.74 0.44
C ALA A 40 -22.23 -13.25 0.69
N PHE A 41 -21.15 -13.72 1.31
CA PHE A 41 -20.95 -15.12 1.65
C PHE A 41 -22.06 -15.67 2.56
N ARG A 42 -22.45 -14.92 3.60
CA ARG A 42 -23.55 -15.27 4.51
C ARG A 42 -24.91 -15.31 3.80
N ALA A 43 -25.11 -14.47 2.80
CA ALA A 43 -26.31 -14.44 1.98
C ALA A 43 -26.30 -15.47 0.84
N HIS A 44 -25.29 -16.35 0.79
CA HIS A 44 -25.08 -17.33 -0.28
C HIS A 44 -24.90 -16.70 -1.68
N PHE A 45 -24.49 -15.43 -1.74
CA PHE A 45 -24.08 -14.76 -2.96
C PHE A 45 -22.56 -14.77 -3.08
N SER A 46 -22.05 -15.16 -4.25
CA SER A 46 -20.65 -14.96 -4.60
C SER A 46 -20.47 -13.57 -5.20
N LEU A 47 -19.51 -12.79 -4.70
CA LEU A 47 -19.00 -11.64 -5.43
C LEU A 47 -18.41 -12.14 -6.75
N ASP A 48 -18.76 -11.47 -7.84
CA ASP A 48 -18.17 -11.78 -9.12
C ASP A 48 -16.65 -11.56 -9.08
N SER A 49 -15.94 -12.48 -9.72
CA SER A 49 -14.48 -12.49 -9.85
C SER A 49 -13.95 -11.14 -10.34
N GLY A 50 -14.64 -10.51 -11.30
CA GLY A 50 -14.24 -9.21 -11.84
C GLY A 50 -14.20 -8.08 -10.79
N GLY A 51 -15.11 -8.08 -9.81
CA GLY A 51 -15.13 -7.07 -8.75
C GLY A 51 -13.93 -7.18 -7.81
N LEU A 52 -13.53 -8.41 -7.49
CA LEU A 52 -12.36 -8.69 -6.66
C LEU A 52 -11.05 -8.40 -7.39
N ASP A 53 -11.00 -8.63 -8.70
CA ASP A 53 -9.84 -8.33 -9.54
C ASP A 53 -9.63 -6.82 -9.66
N ILE A 54 -10.70 -6.05 -9.90
CA ILE A 54 -10.66 -4.58 -9.93
C ILE A 54 -10.18 -4.03 -8.58
N TRP A 55 -10.72 -4.56 -7.47
CA TRP A 55 -10.28 -4.17 -6.14
C TRP A 55 -8.80 -4.49 -5.92
N SER A 56 -8.35 -5.69 -6.27
CA SER A 56 -6.96 -6.12 -6.12
C SER A 56 -6.02 -5.22 -6.93
N PHE A 57 -6.40 -4.86 -8.15
CA PHE A 57 -5.66 -3.91 -8.97
C PHE A 57 -5.59 -2.51 -8.34
N ALA A 58 -6.71 -1.98 -7.86
CA ALA A 58 -6.77 -0.69 -7.16
C ALA A 58 -5.92 -0.70 -5.87
N TYR A 59 -5.95 -1.80 -5.12
CA TYR A 59 -5.13 -2.02 -3.93
C TYR A 59 -3.63 -1.92 -4.26
N TRP A 60 -3.16 -2.59 -5.31
CA TRP A 60 -1.76 -2.52 -5.73
C TRP A 60 -1.35 -1.10 -6.14
N ILE A 61 -2.23 -0.35 -6.81
CA ILE A 61 -1.97 1.05 -7.15
C ILE A 61 -1.84 1.91 -5.89
N LEU A 62 -2.78 1.79 -4.96
CA LEU A 62 -2.74 2.57 -3.72
C LEU A 62 -1.51 2.21 -2.88
N LEU A 63 -1.14 0.93 -2.82
CA LEU A 63 0.05 0.46 -2.11
C LEU A 63 1.33 1.01 -2.74
N ALA A 64 1.44 0.98 -4.07
CA ALA A 64 2.53 1.60 -4.81
C ALA A 64 2.66 3.11 -4.50
N MET A 65 1.54 3.83 -4.52
CA MET A 65 1.50 5.25 -4.16
C MET A 65 1.92 5.50 -2.71
N TRP A 66 1.50 4.63 -1.78
CA TRP A 66 1.93 4.70 -0.39
C TRP A 66 3.44 4.50 -0.26
N VAL A 67 4.01 3.49 -0.93
CA VAL A 67 5.46 3.22 -0.90
C VAL A 67 6.24 4.41 -1.43
N ASP A 68 5.81 5.00 -2.56
CA ASP A 68 6.48 6.19 -3.10
C ASP A 68 6.40 7.36 -2.10
N ALA A 69 5.21 7.66 -1.56
CA ALA A 69 5.03 8.73 -0.59
C ALA A 69 5.86 8.51 0.70
N ASP A 70 5.90 7.28 1.24
CA ASP A 70 6.65 6.93 2.45
C ASP A 70 8.17 7.00 2.20
N SER A 71 8.63 6.64 1.00
CA SER A 71 10.04 6.72 0.61
C SER A 71 10.54 8.16 0.41
N ARG A 72 9.65 9.14 0.16
CA ARG A 72 9.99 10.58 0.08
C ARG A 72 10.45 11.18 1.39
N GLY A 73 10.03 10.62 2.52
CA GLY A 73 10.47 11.08 3.83
C GLY A 73 11.78 10.46 4.33
N ARG A 74 12.42 9.52 3.60
CA ARG A 74 13.54 8.72 4.13
C ARG A 74 14.76 8.69 3.20
N HIS A 75 15.76 9.52 3.49
CA HIS A 75 17.14 9.31 3.01
C HIS A 75 17.81 8.22 3.88
N PRO A 76 18.50 7.18 3.34
CA PRO A 76 19.12 7.02 2.02
C PRO A 76 18.65 5.75 1.27
N VAL A 77 17.33 5.55 1.13
CA VAL A 77 16.83 4.36 0.42
C VAL A 77 16.94 4.56 -1.08
N TYR A 78 17.65 3.67 -1.77
CA TYR A 78 17.75 3.66 -3.22
C TYR A 78 16.36 3.52 -3.84
N ARG A 79 15.97 4.47 -4.69
CA ARG A 79 14.75 4.39 -5.48
C ARG A 79 15.08 4.02 -6.92
N PRO A 80 14.72 2.81 -7.36
CA PRO A 80 14.75 2.45 -8.77
C PRO A 80 13.63 3.14 -9.59
N TYR A 81 12.96 4.14 -9.02
CA TYR A 81 11.62 4.60 -9.42
C TYR A 81 11.57 5.94 -10.11
N GLU A 82 12.68 6.42 -10.67
CA GLU A 82 12.65 7.64 -11.48
C GLU A 82 11.70 7.51 -12.68
N PHE A 83 11.37 6.28 -13.09
CA PHE A 83 10.30 5.98 -14.04
C PHE A 83 9.05 5.51 -13.29
N GLY A 84 8.13 6.43 -12.96
CA GLY A 84 6.98 6.19 -12.07
C GLY A 84 6.08 4.98 -12.36
N TRP A 85 6.13 4.39 -13.55
CA TRP A 85 5.39 3.16 -13.89
C TRP A 85 6.06 1.87 -13.37
N LEU A 86 7.39 1.85 -13.23
CA LEU A 86 8.14 0.70 -12.71
C LEU A 86 7.78 0.39 -11.26
N VAL A 87 7.27 1.39 -10.54
CA VAL A 87 6.75 1.20 -9.19
C VAL A 87 5.71 0.09 -9.20
N PHE A 88 4.70 0.11 -10.07
CA PHE A 88 3.59 -0.83 -10.02
C PHE A 88 3.99 -2.29 -10.29
N VAL A 89 4.90 -2.52 -11.25
CA VAL A 89 5.34 -3.88 -11.60
C VAL A 89 6.33 -4.43 -10.57
N ALA A 90 7.25 -3.59 -10.08
CA ALA A 90 8.23 -4.01 -9.08
C ALA A 90 7.70 -3.91 -7.64
N THR A 91 6.49 -3.38 -7.41
CA THR A 91 5.93 -3.13 -6.07
C THR A 91 6.06 -4.34 -5.15
N PRO A 92 5.64 -5.56 -5.50
CA PRO A 92 5.73 -6.69 -4.56
C PRO A 92 7.15 -6.99 -4.12
N PHE A 93 8.11 -7.04 -5.04
CA PHE A 93 9.52 -7.33 -4.73
C PHE A 93 10.19 -6.16 -4.01
N TYR A 94 9.94 -4.95 -4.49
CA TYR A 94 10.50 -3.76 -3.89
C TYR A 94 9.92 -3.49 -2.51
N LEU A 95 8.63 -3.75 -2.27
CA LEU A 95 8.01 -3.56 -0.96
C LEU A 95 8.73 -4.39 0.10
N ILE A 96 9.07 -5.65 -0.21
CA ILE A 96 9.84 -6.53 0.67
C ILE A 96 11.21 -5.89 0.95
N TYR A 97 11.96 -5.54 -0.09
CA TYR A 97 13.26 -4.87 0.03
C TYR A 97 13.17 -3.57 0.86
N TYR A 98 12.18 -2.74 0.57
CA TYR A 98 11.95 -1.44 1.19
C TYR A 98 11.64 -1.56 2.67
N LEU A 99 10.75 -2.48 3.05
CA LEU A 99 10.36 -2.70 4.44
C LEU A 99 11.53 -3.22 5.28
N ILE A 100 12.29 -4.18 4.74
CA ILE A 100 13.50 -4.69 5.39
C ILE A 100 14.54 -3.57 5.55
N ARG A 101 14.75 -2.76 4.51
CA ARG A 101 15.78 -1.72 4.54
C ARG A 101 15.43 -0.53 5.44
N THR A 102 14.16 -0.13 5.47
CA THR A 102 13.72 1.04 6.27
C THR A 102 13.42 0.72 7.71
N ARG A 103 12.89 -0.47 7.99
CA ARG A 103 12.34 -0.82 9.31
C ARG A 103 12.97 -2.07 9.92
N GLY A 104 13.81 -2.82 9.21
CA GLY A 104 14.44 -4.05 9.72
C GLY A 104 13.42 -5.16 9.97
N ALA A 105 13.57 -5.90 11.08
CA ALA A 105 12.66 -6.98 11.47
C ALA A 105 11.18 -6.53 11.63
N PRO A 106 10.87 -5.34 12.21
CA PRO A 106 9.52 -4.77 12.18
C PRO A 106 8.92 -4.61 10.77
N GLY A 107 9.75 -4.53 9.72
CA GLY A 107 9.30 -4.49 8.33
C GLY A 107 8.51 -5.74 7.92
N VAL A 108 8.79 -6.91 8.53
CA VAL A 108 8.05 -8.15 8.26
C VAL A 108 6.62 -8.06 8.76
N LEU A 109 6.39 -7.42 9.92
CA LEU A 109 5.04 -7.19 10.44
C LEU A 109 4.24 -6.27 9.50
N TRP A 110 4.88 -5.26 8.93
CA TRP A 110 4.24 -4.42 7.91
C TRP A 110 3.89 -5.20 6.64
N LEU A 111 4.77 -6.10 6.20
CA LEU A 111 4.49 -6.95 5.05
C LEU A 111 3.29 -7.87 5.31
N LEU A 112 3.25 -8.51 6.48
CA LEU A 112 2.11 -9.33 6.92
C LEU A 112 0.83 -8.51 7.01
N TYR A 113 0.90 -7.28 7.50
CA TYR A 113 -0.23 -6.38 7.56
C TYR A 113 -0.80 -6.07 6.16
N PHE A 114 0.04 -5.72 5.19
CA PHE A 114 -0.42 -5.49 3.81
C PHE A 114 -1.01 -6.76 3.20
N LEU A 115 -0.36 -7.91 3.39
CA LEU A 115 -0.86 -9.20 2.91
C LEU A 115 -2.22 -9.55 3.55
N ALA A 116 -2.39 -9.28 4.84
CA ALA A 116 -3.64 -9.48 5.55
C ALA A 116 -4.75 -8.55 5.04
N LEU A 117 -4.43 -7.30 4.68
CA LEU A 117 -5.42 -6.36 4.14
C LEU A 117 -6.00 -6.83 2.80
N VAL A 118 -5.16 -7.29 1.87
CA VAL A 118 -5.64 -7.80 0.58
C VAL A 118 -6.40 -9.12 0.73
N ALA A 119 -5.98 -9.97 1.68
CA ALA A 119 -6.63 -11.24 1.98
C ALA A 119 -7.83 -11.13 2.94
N LEU A 120 -8.15 -9.94 3.43
CA LEU A 120 -9.03 -9.74 4.59
C LEU A 120 -10.41 -10.38 4.41
N GLY A 121 -11.04 -10.19 3.25
CA GLY A 121 -12.36 -10.77 3.01
C GLY A 121 -12.35 -12.30 2.97
N GLY A 122 -11.31 -12.91 2.39
CA GLY A 122 -11.11 -14.37 2.46
C GLY A 122 -10.87 -14.85 3.89
N LEU A 123 -10.03 -14.14 4.66
CA LEU A 123 -9.77 -14.46 6.07
C LEU A 123 -11.06 -14.40 6.90
N LEU A 124 -11.92 -13.41 6.65
CA LEU A 124 -13.22 -13.29 7.32
C LEU A 124 -14.17 -14.44 6.97
N GLN A 125 -14.19 -14.89 5.71
CA GLN A 125 -14.97 -16.07 5.31
C GLN A 125 -14.47 -17.34 5.99
N TRP A 126 -13.16 -17.57 6.02
CA TRP A 126 -12.56 -18.71 6.73
C TRP A 126 -12.86 -18.67 8.23
N ALA A 127 -12.72 -17.50 8.86
CA ALA A 127 -13.08 -17.33 10.27
C ALA A 127 -14.57 -17.61 10.52
N ALA A 128 -15.46 -17.16 9.63
CA ALA A 128 -16.89 -17.42 9.73
C ALA A 128 -17.22 -18.91 9.60
N LEU A 129 -16.47 -19.67 8.80
CA LEU A 129 -16.61 -21.12 8.67
C LEU A 129 -16.10 -21.86 9.91
N LEU A 130 -14.98 -21.44 10.49
CA LEU A 130 -14.42 -22.07 11.71
C LEU A 130 -15.27 -21.81 12.96
N LEU A 131 -16.06 -20.73 12.97
CA LEU A 131 -16.94 -20.34 14.08
C LEU A 131 -18.38 -20.83 13.93
N ALA A 132 -18.75 -21.36 12.76
CA ALA A 132 -20.09 -21.90 12.48
C ALA A 132 -20.16 -23.39 12.79
#